data_AF-A0A527ZGD2-F1
#
_entry.id   AF-A0A527ZGD2-F1
#
_cell.length_a   1.000
_cell.length_b   1.000
_cell.length_c   1.000
_cell.angle_alpha   90.00
_cell.angle_beta   90.00
_cell.angle_gamma   90.00
#
_symmetry.space_group_name_H-M   'P 1'
#
loop_
_entity.id
_entity.type
_entity.pdbx_description
1 polymer ?
#
loop_
_entity_poly.entity_id
_entity_poly.type
_entity_poly.pdbx_seq_one_letter_code
_entity_poly.pdbx_strand_id
1 'polypeptide(L)'
;QELARLPFVANLALREPLLWQFSRGEAEHEAVRMQATIAIDATPAVLAAVRAGAGLSVLPDFLVRDELAAGRLVQILPEWRLPSGGIYTVYPAARFRPPKVTRFVEMLVAAEQKTGPAGE
;
A
#
# COMPACT_ATOMS: atom_id res chain seq x y z
N GLN A 1 7.79 14.11 -12.94
CA GLN A 1 9.27 14.34 -12.81
C GLN A 1 9.78 14.98 -11.52
N GLU A 2 9.18 16.05 -10.96
CA GLU A 2 9.70 16.69 -9.72
C GLU A 2 9.67 15.78 -8.49
N LEU A 3 8.67 14.88 -8.42
CA LEU A 3 8.51 13.88 -7.35
C LEU A 3 9.79 13.06 -7.10
N ALA A 4 10.51 12.69 -8.16
CA ALA A 4 11.70 11.84 -8.08
C ALA A 4 12.89 12.49 -7.35
N ARG A 5 12.83 13.81 -7.09
CA ARG A 5 13.87 14.55 -6.37
C ARG A 5 13.60 14.67 -4.87
N LEU A 6 12.39 14.34 -4.42
CA LEU A 6 12.04 14.42 -3.01
C LEU A 6 12.61 13.23 -2.23
N PRO A 7 12.99 13.42 -0.94
CA PRO A 7 13.44 12.32 -0.10
C PRO A 7 12.40 11.22 -0.04
N PHE A 8 12.82 9.99 -0.35
CA PHE A 8 11.94 8.83 -0.43
C PHE A 8 12.37 7.75 0.57
N VAL A 9 11.41 7.26 1.35
CA VAL A 9 11.60 6.11 2.23
C VAL A 9 11.09 4.86 1.50
N ALA A 10 12.02 4.01 1.07
CA ALA A 10 11.70 2.81 0.29
C ALA A 10 11.27 1.64 1.19
N ASN A 11 10.19 0.97 0.79
CA ASN A 11 9.70 -0.25 1.45
C ASN A 11 10.22 -1.50 0.72
N LEU A 12 11.27 -2.12 1.24
CA LEU A 12 11.93 -3.30 0.66
C LEU A 12 11.07 -4.57 0.68
N ALA A 13 9.92 -4.57 1.37
CA ALA A 13 8.95 -5.66 1.28
C ALA A 13 8.27 -5.76 -0.10
N LEU A 14 8.35 -4.70 -0.91
CA LEU A 14 7.78 -4.66 -2.26
C LEU A 14 8.77 -5.16 -3.30
N ARG A 15 8.24 -5.76 -4.37
CA ARG A 15 9.05 -6.29 -5.48
C ARG A 15 9.84 -5.21 -6.21
N GLU A 16 9.22 -4.05 -6.43
CA GLU A 16 9.81 -2.92 -7.16
C GLU A 16 9.73 -1.64 -6.30
N PRO A 17 10.52 -1.53 -5.22
CA PRO A 17 10.30 -0.52 -4.18
C PRO A 17 10.63 0.92 -4.61
N LEU A 18 11.18 1.10 -5.82
CA LEU A 18 11.61 2.39 -6.36
C LEU A 18 10.98 2.72 -7.71
N LEU A 19 10.14 1.85 -8.28
CA LEU A 19 9.49 2.09 -9.56
C LEU A 19 7.98 2.13 -9.35
N TRP A 20 7.38 3.28 -9.59
CA TRP A 20 5.95 3.49 -9.38
C TRP A 20 5.29 3.85 -10.69
N GLN A 21 4.18 3.19 -10.99
CA GLN A 21 3.34 3.49 -12.14
C GLN A 21 2.14 4.29 -11.64
N PHE A 22 2.06 5.56 -12.00
CA PHE A 22 0.94 6.41 -11.67
C PHE A 22 -0.03 6.45 -12.85
N SER A 23 -1.33 6.40 -12.59
CA SER A 23 -2.37 6.61 -13.59
C SER A 23 -3.31 7.74 -13.20
N ARG A 24 -3.80 8.48 -14.18
CA ARG A 24 -4.83 9.52 -14.01
C ARG A 24 -5.85 9.40 -15.14
N GLY A 25 -7.08 9.03 -14.80
CA GLY A 25 -8.07 8.62 -15.79
C GLY A 25 -7.61 7.39 -16.59
N GLU A 26 -8.16 7.19 -17.79
CA GLU A 26 -7.83 6.00 -18.61
C GLU A 26 -6.54 6.17 -19.43
N ALA A 27 -6.22 7.39 -19.85
CA ALA A 27 -5.20 7.64 -20.88
C ALA A 27 -3.83 8.05 -20.32
N GLU A 28 -3.76 8.66 -19.13
CA GLU A 28 -2.50 9.18 -18.60
C GLU A 28 -1.85 8.18 -17.65
N HIS A 29 -0.63 7.76 -18.01
CA HIS A 29 0.21 6.87 -17.22
C HIS A 29 1.63 7.44 -17.16
N GLU A 30 2.20 7.59 -15.96
CA GLU A 30 3.58 8.03 -15.76
C GLU A 30 4.32 7.03 -14.86
N ALA A 31 5.41 6.47 -15.38
CA ALA A 31 6.33 5.68 -14.57
C ALA A 31 7.38 6.61 -13.93
N VAL A 32 7.46 6.62 -12.61
CA VAL A 32 8.41 7.44 -11.85
C VAL A 32 9.36 6.52 -11.08
N ARG A 33 10.66 6.71 -11.33
CA ARG A 33 11.71 6.06 -10.55
C ARG A 33 12.18 6.97 -9.42
N MET A 34 11.98 6.53 -8.19
CA MET A 34 12.36 7.26 -6.98
C MET A 34 13.82 6.96 -6.60
N GLN A 35 14.43 7.87 -5.85
CA GLN A 35 15.74 7.67 -5.24
C GLN A 35 15.57 7.50 -3.73
N ALA A 36 15.92 6.33 -3.19
CA ALA A 36 15.82 6.08 -1.76
C ALA A 36 16.84 6.90 -0.99
N THR A 37 16.36 7.66 0.00
CA THR A 37 17.22 8.24 1.04
C THR A 37 17.36 7.28 2.21
N ILE A 38 16.30 6.51 2.49
CA ILE A 38 16.24 5.47 3.50
C ILE A 38 15.56 4.25 2.87
N ALA A 39 16.00 3.05 3.23
CA ALA A 39 15.38 1.79 2.80
C ALA A 39 15.14 0.90 4.03
N ILE A 40 13.90 0.42 4.19
CA ILE A 40 13.43 -0.36 5.34
C ILE A 40 12.58 -1.52 4.81
N ASP A 41 12.66 -2.70 5.43
CA ASP A 41 11.96 -3.93 5.03
C ASP A 41 10.67 -4.22 5.83
N ALA A 42 10.36 -3.40 6.82
CA ALA A 42 9.12 -3.45 7.59
C ALA A 42 8.23 -2.23 7.32
N THR A 43 7.06 -2.43 6.70
CA THR A 43 6.10 -1.36 6.38
C THR A 43 5.72 -0.46 7.58
N PRO A 44 5.48 -0.96 8.81
CA PRO A 44 5.21 -0.09 9.96
C PRO A 44 6.38 0.83 10.33
N ALA A 45 7.62 0.40 10.10
CA ALA A 45 8.81 1.22 10.34
C ALA A 45 9.00 2.28 9.23
N VAL A 46 8.59 2.00 7.99
CA VAL A 46 8.48 3.01 6.92
C VAL A 46 7.51 4.12 7.34
N LEU A 47 6.32 3.77 7.84
CA LEU A 47 5.37 4.76 8.36
C LEU A 47 5.97 5.59 9.49
N ALA A 48 6.65 4.96 10.45
CA ALA A 48 7.31 5.68 11.55
C ALA A 48 8.36 6.68 11.04
N ALA A 49 9.16 6.31 10.04
CA ALA A 49 10.14 7.20 9.41
C ALA A 49 9.47 8.39 8.70
N VAL A 50 8.38 8.15 7.94
CA VAL A 50 7.61 9.22 7.29
C VAL A 50 7.02 10.19 8.32
N ARG A 51 6.45 9.68 9.42
CA ARG A 51 5.94 10.51 10.54
C ARG A 51 7.03 11.35 11.21
N ALA A 52 8.27 10.87 11.21
CA ALA A 52 9.43 11.60 11.71
C ALA A 52 9.98 12.64 10.71
N GLY A 53 9.35 12.82 9.55
CA GLY A 53 9.77 13.79 8.53
C GLY A 53 10.90 13.29 7.63
N ALA A 54 11.16 11.98 7.57
CA ALA A 54 12.26 11.43 6.81
C ALA A 54 12.06 11.49 5.28
N GLY A 55 10.85 11.84 4.82
CA GLY A 55 10.50 11.95 3.41
C GLY A 55 9.10 11.45 3.12
N LEU A 56 8.84 11.13 1.86
CA LEU A 56 7.59 10.53 1.40
C LEU A 56 7.75 9.03 1.14
N SER A 57 6.63 8.30 1.13
CA SER A 57 6.60 6.88 0.80
C SER A 57 5.25 6.50 0.19
N VAL A 58 5.20 5.31 -0.39
CA VAL A 58 3.94 4.64 -0.75
C VAL A 58 3.62 3.63 0.34
N LEU A 59 2.46 3.78 0.97
CA LEU A 59 2.02 2.98 2.10
C LEU A 59 0.61 2.42 1.84
N PRO A 60 0.28 1.24 2.36
CA PRO A 60 -1.08 0.71 2.28
C PRO A 60 -2.09 1.63 2.95
N ASP A 61 -3.24 1.82 2.32
CA ASP A 61 -4.34 2.68 2.79
C ASP A 61 -4.80 2.37 4.22
N PHE A 62 -4.95 1.08 4.55
CA PHE A 62 -5.40 0.60 5.86
C PHE A 62 -4.43 0.99 6.97
N LEU A 63 -3.15 1.16 6.64
CA LEU A 63 -2.12 1.52 7.59
C LEU A 63 -2.08 3.03 7.86
N VAL A 64 -2.51 3.86 6.90
CA VAL A 64 -2.40 5.33 6.97
C VAL A 64 -3.74 6.05 7.15
N ARG A 65 -4.87 5.33 7.10
CA ARG A 65 -6.22 5.92 7.21
C ARG A 65 -6.37 6.87 8.40
N ASP A 66 -5.99 6.42 9.59
CA ASP A 66 -6.11 7.23 10.81
C ASP A 66 -5.10 8.38 10.86
N GLU A 67 -3.93 8.21 10.24
CA GLU A 67 -2.90 9.24 10.15
C GLU A 67 -3.33 10.38 9.20
N LEU A 68 -3.99 10.03 8.09
CA LEU A 68 -4.59 10.99 7.14
C LEU A 68 -5.78 11.71 7.77
N ALA A 69 -6.70 10.97 8.42
CA ALA A 69 -7.86 11.54 9.09
C ALA A 69 -7.48 12.53 10.21
N ALA A 70 -6.36 12.26 10.90
CA ALA A 70 -5.84 13.14 11.93
C ALA A 70 -4.92 14.27 11.40
N GLY A 71 -4.71 14.38 10.09
CA GLY A 71 -3.83 15.39 9.48
C GLY A 71 -2.35 15.22 9.80
N ARG A 72 -1.93 14.05 10.32
CA ARG A 72 -0.51 13.75 10.59
C ARG A 72 0.24 13.37 9.31
N LEU A 73 -0.48 12.87 8.32
CA LEU A 73 0.00 12.64 6.96
C LEU A 73 -0.87 13.38 5.96
N VAL A 74 -0.31 13.66 4.78
CA VAL A 74 -1.00 14.28 3.66
C VAL A 74 -0.73 13.46 2.40
N GLN A 75 -1.76 13.24 1.59
CA GLN A 75 -1.64 12.62 0.27
C GLN A 75 -1.11 13.64 -0.75
N ILE A 76 0.03 13.35 -1.40
CA ILE A 76 0.76 14.32 -2.23
C ILE A 76 0.28 14.38 -3.69
N LEU A 77 -0.41 13.36 -4.18
CA LEU A 77 -0.92 13.29 -5.55
C LEU A 77 -2.36 12.74 -5.57
N PRO A 78 -3.35 13.50 -5.07
CA PRO A 78 -4.72 13.01 -4.90
C PRO A 78 -5.44 12.66 -6.22
N GLU A 79 -5.02 13.25 -7.33
CA GLU A 79 -5.58 12.97 -8.66
C GLU A 79 -4.98 11.72 -9.32
N TRP A 80 -3.87 11.21 -8.80
CA TRP A 80 -3.15 10.07 -9.36
C TRP A 80 -3.41 8.82 -8.54
N ARG A 81 -3.51 7.69 -9.23
CA ARG A 81 -3.71 6.38 -8.64
C ARG A 81 -2.46 5.52 -8.84
N LEU A 82 -2.22 4.64 -7.89
CA LEU A 82 -1.22 3.57 -7.99
C LEU A 82 -1.95 2.25 -8.25
N PRO A 83 -1.26 1.21 -8.79
CA PRO A 83 -1.83 -0.11 -8.92
C PRO A 83 -2.33 -0.62 -7.57
N SER A 84 -3.57 -1.10 -7.52
CA SER A 84 -4.11 -1.67 -6.30
C SER A 84 -3.50 -3.05 -6.04
N GLY A 85 -3.12 -3.27 -4.78
CA GLY A 85 -2.70 -4.58 -4.27
C GLY A 85 -3.87 -5.27 -3.58
N GLY A 86 -4.00 -6.58 -3.73
CA GLY A 86 -4.99 -7.37 -3.00
C GLY A 86 -4.45 -7.98 -1.71
N ILE A 87 -5.32 -8.18 -0.72
CA ILE A 87 -5.08 -9.08 0.41
C ILE A 87 -5.61 -10.46 0.05
N TYR A 88 -4.75 -11.47 0.07
CA TYR A 88 -5.10 -12.82 -0.36
C TYR A 88 -5.00 -13.81 0.79
N THR A 89 -5.97 -14.72 0.89
CA THR A 89 -5.86 -15.89 1.77
C THR A 89 -5.25 -17.05 1.00
N VAL A 90 -4.04 -17.48 1.41
CA VAL A 90 -3.29 -18.56 0.76
C VAL A 90 -3.26 -19.79 1.66
N TYR A 91 -3.60 -20.95 1.10
CA TYR A 91 -3.54 -22.24 1.78
C TYR A 91 -3.20 -23.35 0.78
N PRO A 92 -2.59 -24.47 1.21
CA PRO A 92 -2.22 -25.56 0.30
C PRO A 92 -3.42 -26.13 -0.45
N ALA A 93 -3.20 -26.56 -1.69
CA ALA A 93 -4.18 -27.35 -2.42
C ALA A 93 -4.41 -28.67 -1.68
N ALA A 94 -5.62 -28.88 -1.18
CA ALA A 94 -5.99 -30.08 -0.44
C ALA A 94 -7.22 -30.73 -1.09
N ARG A 95 -7.16 -32.06 -1.25
CA ARG A 95 -8.29 -32.86 -1.78
C ARG A 95 -9.54 -32.76 -0.90
N PHE A 96 -9.35 -32.54 0.40
CA PHE A 96 -10.40 -32.19 1.35
C PHE A 96 -9.95 -31.00 2.18
N ARG A 97 -10.69 -29.88 2.09
CA ARG A 97 -10.46 -28.71 2.94
C ARG A 97 -11.18 -28.91 4.27
N PRO A 98 -10.49 -28.85 5.42
CA PRO A 98 -11.15 -28.96 6.72
C PRO A 98 -12.22 -27.87 6.87
N PRO A 99 -13.45 -28.19 7.35
CA PRO A 99 -14.54 -27.22 7.49
C PRO A 99 -14.17 -25.97 8.30
N LYS A 100 -13.30 -26.12 9.31
CA LYS A 100 -12.76 -25.00 10.10
C LYS A 100 -12.00 -23.97 9.27
N VAL A 101 -11.25 -24.41 8.25
CA VAL A 101 -10.50 -23.51 7.35
C VAL A 101 -11.48 -22.78 6.45
N THR A 102 -12.48 -23.48 5.90
CA THR A 102 -13.54 -22.86 5.09
C THR A 102 -14.26 -21.78 5.88
N ARG A 103 -14.72 -22.09 7.10
CA ARG A 103 -15.39 -21.12 7.97
C ARG A 103 -14.50 -19.93 8.32
N PHE A 104 -13.21 -20.15 8.60
CA PHE A 104 -12.29 -19.05 8.87
C PHE A 104 -12.11 -18.13 7.66
N VAL A 105 -11.97 -18.69 6.45
CA VAL A 105 -11.89 -17.89 5.22
C VAL A 105 -13.18 -17.09 4.99
N GLU A 106 -14.35 -17.70 5.19
CA GLU A 106 -15.65 -17.00 5.11
C GLU A 106 -15.72 -15.84 6.11
N MET A 107 -15.22 -16.03 7.34
CA MET A 107 -15.17 -14.97 8.34
C MET A 107 -14.25 -13.81 7.92
N LEU A 108 -13.08 -14.11 7.36
CA LEU A 108 -12.16 -13.08 6.86
C LEU A 108 -12.78 -12.28 5.71
N VAL A 109 -13.38 -12.96 4.73
CA VAL A 109 -14.05 -12.31 3.59
C VAL A 109 -15.20 -11.41 4.06
N ALA A 110 -16.01 -11.89 5.00
CA ALA A 110 -17.11 -11.10 5.57
C ALA A 110 -16.63 -9.91 6.42
N ALA A 111 -15.46 -10.01 7.04
CA ALA A 111 -14.85 -8.91 7.81
C ALA A 111 -14.29 -7.83 6.87
N GLU A 112 -13.63 -8.21 5.78
CA GLU A 112 -13.11 -7.27 4.78
C GLU A 112 -14.23 -6.52 4.06
N GLN A 113 -15.37 -7.16 3.74
CA GLN A 113 -16.51 -6.47 3.10
C GLN A 113 -17.12 -5.35 3.95
N LYS A 114 -16.96 -5.40 5.28
CA LYS A 114 -17.42 -4.33 6.19
C LYS A 114 -16.46 -3.14 6.21
N THR A 115 -15.20 -3.39 5.86
CA THR A 115 -14.18 -2.37 5.66
C THR A 115 -14.23 -2.02 4.18
N GLY A 116 -15.23 -1.22 3.76
CA GLY A 116 -15.49 -0.89 2.36
C GLY A 116 -14.21 -0.53 1.58
N PRO A 117 -14.19 -0.75 0.25
CA PRO A 117 -12.98 -0.64 -0.55
C PRO A 117 -12.35 0.73 -0.32
N ALA A 118 -11.11 0.73 0.14
CA ALA A 118 -10.30 1.93 0.18
C ALA A 118 -9.92 2.27 -1.27
N GLY A 119 -10.76 3.08 -1.91
CA GLY A 119 -10.51 3.67 -3.23
C GLY A 119 -10.88 2.78 -4.41
N GLU A 120 -12.11 2.93 -4.91
CA GLU A 120 -12.42 2.80 -6.34
C GLU A 120 -12.29 4.15 -7.05
#